data_AF-A0A521ZGD4-F1
#
_entry.id   AF-A0A521ZGD4-F1
#
_cell.length_a   1.000
_cell.length_b   1.000
_cell.length_c   1.000
_cell.angle_alpha   90.00
_cell.angle_beta   90.00
_cell.angle_gamma   90.00
#
_symmetry.space_group_name_H-M   'P 1'
#
loop_
_entity.id
_entity.type
_entity.pdbx_description
1 polymer ?
#
loop_
_entity_poly.entity_id
_entity_poly.type
_entity_poly.pdbx_seq_one_letter_code
_entity_poly.pdbx_strand_id
1 'polypeptide(L)' 'MDTSSIAALATSMSQAALNQQVGVAVLKKALAVQQQSALALLAALPSPPAASNLPPHLGQNINVTA' A
#
# COMPACT_ATOMS: atom_id res chain seq x y z
N MET A 1 31.29 6.62 -38.30
CA MET A 1 30.74 5.35 -37.77
C MET A 1 30.42 5.48 -36.27
N ASP A 2 30.61 6.66 -35.69
CA ASP A 2 30.45 6.96 -34.25
C ASP A 2 29.04 7.45 -33.88
N THR A 3 28.32 8.03 -34.84
CA THR A 3 26.93 8.48 -34.63
C THR A 3 25.97 7.31 -34.46
N SER A 4 26.23 6.19 -35.14
CA SER A 4 25.46 4.95 -35.01
C SER A 4 25.68 4.28 -33.65
N SER A 5 26.90 4.29 -33.11
CA SER A 5 27.21 3.77 -31.78
C SER A 5 26.66 4.67 -30.67
N ILE A 6 26.68 6.00 -30.84
CA ILE A 6 26.02 6.94 -29.92
C ILE A 6 24.49 6.75 -29.94
N ALA A 7 23.89 6.55 -31.11
CA ALA A 7 22.45 6.28 -31.22
C ALA A 7 22.06 4.95 -30.55
N ALA A 8 22.88 3.91 -30.71
CA ALA A 8 22.68 2.63 -30.02
C ALA A 8 22.82 2.76 -28.49
N LEU A 9 23.79 3.56 -28.02
CA LEU A 9 23.96 3.84 -26.60
C LEU A 9 22.77 4.63 -26.03
N ALA A 10 22.33 5.69 -26.70
CA ALA A 10 21.19 6.50 -26.28
C ALA A 10 19.90 5.66 -26.21
N THR A 11 19.71 4.74 -27.16
CA THR A 11 18.60 3.78 -27.16
C THR A 11 18.70 2.84 -25.95
N SER A 12 19.89 2.31 -25.68
CA SER A 12 20.13 1.41 -24.55
C SER A 12 19.88 2.11 -23.20
N MET A 13 20.31 3.35 -23.06
CA MET A 13 20.05 4.19 -21.87
C MET A 13 18.56 4.49 -21.71
N SER A 14 17.86 4.80 -22.81
CA SER A 14 16.42 5.05 -22.78
C SER A 14 15.64 3.80 -22.37
N GLN A 15 16.05 2.62 -22.86
CA GLN A 15 15.47 1.34 -22.47
C GLN A 15 15.69 1.04 -20.98
N ALA A 16 16.90 1.31 -20.47
CA ALA A 16 17.21 1.13 -19.04
C ALA A 16 16.37 2.06 -18.16
N ALA A 17 16.23 3.34 -18.53
CA ALA A 17 15.40 4.31 -17.81
C ALA A 17 13.92 3.91 -17.82
N LEU A 18 13.41 3.40 -18.94
CA LEU A 18 12.05 2.86 -19.03
C LEU A 18 11.84 1.67 -18.10
N ASN A 19 12.77 0.70 -18.10
CA ASN A 19 12.67 -0.47 -17.24
C ASN A 19 12.65 -0.10 -15.75
N GLN A 20 13.45 0.89 -15.35
CA GLN A 20 13.46 1.42 -13.99
C GLN A 20 12.12 2.07 -13.63
N GLN A 21 11.58 2.92 -14.51
CA GLN A 21 10.28 3.56 -14.31
C GLN A 21 9.14 2.55 -14.20
N VAL A 22 9.12 1.55 -15.07
CA VAL A 22 8.13 0.46 -15.04
C VAL A 22 8.26 -0.34 -13.74
N GLY A 23 9.48 -0.68 -13.31
CA GLY A 23 9.70 -1.38 -12.05
C GLY A 23 9.12 -0.62 -10.84
N VAL A 24 9.37 0.68 -10.75
CA VAL A 24 8.81 1.54 -9.70
C VAL A 24 7.29 1.65 -9.82
N ALA A 25 6.75 1.80 -11.03
CA ALA A 25 5.31 1.88 -11.26
C ALA A 25 4.58 0.58 -10.84
N VAL A 26 5.16 -0.58 -11.16
CA VAL A 26 4.63 -1.89 -10.75
C VAL A 26 4.70 -2.06 -9.24
N LEU A 27 5.81 -1.70 -8.61
CA LEU A 27 5.93 -1.71 -7.15
C LEU A 27 4.84 -0.84 -6.50
N LYS A 28 4.66 0.40 -6.99
CA LYS A 28 3.62 1.31 -6.52
C LYS A 28 2.22 0.71 -6.70
N LYS A 29 1.96 0.07 -7.85
CA LYS A 29 0.68 -0.60 -8.10
C LYS A 29 0.47 -1.79 -7.16
N ALA A 30 1.50 -2.58 -6.87
CA ALA A 30 1.42 -3.68 -5.91
C ALA A 30 1.07 -3.17 -4.50
N LEU A 31 1.70 -2.08 -4.05
CA LEU A 31 1.36 -1.43 -2.78
C LEU A 31 -0.09 -0.93 -2.75
N ALA A 32 -0.55 -0.27 -3.83
CA ALA A 32 -1.93 0.20 -3.92
C ALA A 32 -2.95 -0.95 -3.86
N VAL A 33 -2.66 -2.08 -4.53
CA VAL A 33 -3.49 -3.28 -4.47
C VAL A 33 -3.50 -3.86 -3.06
N GLN A 34 -2.34 -3.93 -2.39
CA GLN A 34 -2.27 -4.42 -1.01
C GLN A 34 -3.11 -3.56 -0.06
N GLN A 35 -3.06 -2.23 -0.20
CA GLN A 35 -3.88 -1.32 0.58
C GLN A 35 -5.37 -1.56 0.35
N GLN A 36 -5.79 -1.71 -0.91
CA GLN A 36 -7.19 -1.96 -1.25
C GLN A 36 -7.67 -3.31 -0.70
N SER A 37 -6.84 -4.36 -0.76
CA SER A 37 -7.13 -5.65 -0.15
C SER A 37 -7.23 -5.56 1.37
N ALA A 38 -6.34 -4.81 2.02
CA ALA A 38 -6.39 -4.60 3.47
C ALA A 38 -7.67 -3.86 3.91
N LEU A 39 -8.11 -2.86 3.14
CA LEU A 39 -9.38 -2.16 3.40
C LEU A 39 -10.60 -3.07 3.19
N ALA A 40 -10.58 -3.92 2.16
CA ALA A 40 -11.64 -4.89 1.93
C ALA A 40 -11.76 -5.90 3.09
N LEU A 41 -10.61 -6.38 3.61
CA LEU A 41 -10.59 -7.23 4.80
C LEU A 41 -11.13 -6.50 6.04
N LEU A 42 -10.76 -5.24 6.23
CA LEU A 42 -11.27 -4.44 7.34
C LEU A 42 -12.79 -4.25 7.25
N ALA A 43 -13.32 -3.99 6.06
CA ALA A 43 -14.76 -3.86 5.82
C ALA A 43 -15.51 -5.19 5.97
N ALA A 44 -14.83 -6.32 5.75
CA ALA A 44 -15.39 -7.66 5.95
C ALA A 44 -15.42 -8.08 7.42
N LEU A 45 -14.74 -7.36 8.32
CA LEU A 45 -14.86 -7.61 9.74
C LEU A 45 -16.31 -7.31 10.16
N PRO A 46 -16.96 -8.22 10.90
CA PRO A 46 -18.27 -7.93 11.46
C PRO A 46 -18.15 -6.68 12.33
N SER A 47 -19.12 -5.76 12.23
CA SER A 47 -19.18 -4.63 13.16
C SER A 47 -19.11 -5.19 14.59
N PRO A 48 -18.24 -4.64 15.47
CA PRO A 48 -18.20 -5.07 16.85
C PRO A 48 -19.63 -5.03 17.39
N PRO A 49 -20.08 -6.06 18.13
CA PRO A 49 -21.42 -6.08 18.67
C PRO A 49 -21.63 -4.73 19.35
N ALA A 50 -22.66 -4.01 18.89
CA ALA A 50 -23.01 -2.73 19.47
C ALA A 50 -22.98 -2.90 20.98
N ALA A 51 -22.53 -1.88 21.70
CA ALA A 51 -22.57 -1.79 23.16
C ALA A 51 -23.98 -1.97 23.78
N SER A 52 -24.94 -2.49 23.00
CA SER A 52 -26.29 -2.93 23.35
C SER A 52 -26.36 -3.94 24.50
N ASN A 53 -25.25 -4.57 24.89
CA ASN A 53 -25.22 -5.51 26.02
C ASN A 53 -24.35 -5.03 27.20
N LEU A 54 -23.88 -3.77 27.17
CA LEU A 54 -23.09 -3.20 28.26
C LEU A 54 -24.03 -2.53 29.28
N PRO A 55 -23.98 -2.93 30.55
CA PRO A 55 -24.75 -2.28 31.61
C PRO A 55 -24.42 -0.79 31.71
N PRO A 56 -25.34 0.07 32.19
CA PRO A 56 -25.22 1.54 32.20
C PRO A 56 -24.04 2.15 32.99
N HIS A 57 -23.08 1.35 33.50
CA HIS A 57 -21.93 1.81 34.29
C HIS A 57 -20.62 1.08 33.95
N LEU A 58 -20.57 0.31 32.86
CA LEU A 58 -19.36 -0.43 32.49
C LEU A 58 -18.30 0.52 31.89
N GLY A 59 -17.09 0.54 32.46
CA GLY A 59 -15.99 1.41 32.02
C GLY A 59 -15.89 2.75 32.76
N GLN A 60 -16.71 2.99 33.77
CA GLN A 60 -16.66 4.23 34.56
C GLN A 60 -15.39 4.36 35.42
N ASN A 61 -14.81 3.22 35.84
CA ASN A 61 -13.67 3.16 36.74
C ASN A 61 -12.56 2.29 36.12
N ILE A 62 -11.80 2.83 35.18
CA ILE A 62 -10.59 2.15 34.67
C ILE A 62 -9.45 2.39 35.67
N ASN A 63 -9.00 1.35 36.36
CA ASN A 63 -7.76 1.41 37.13
C ASN A 63 -6.57 1.39 36.16
N VAL A 64 -6.00 2.55 35.87
CA VAL A 64 -4.67 2.67 35.27
C VAL A 64 -3.66 2.58 36.40
N THR A 65 -3.04 1.41 36.57
CA THR A 65 -1.79 1.30 37.33
C THR A 65 -0.65 1.62 36.39
N ALA A 66 0.21 2.58 36.79
CA ALA A 66 1.41 3.02 36.07
C ALA A 66 2.59 2.07 36.26
#